data_AF-A0A7C6GBF8-F1
#
_entry.id   AF-A0A7C6GBF8-F1
#
_cell.length_a   1.000
_cell.length_b   1.000
_cell.length_c   1.000
_cell.angle_alpha   90.00
_cell.angle_beta   90.00
_cell.angle_gamma   90.00
#
_symmetry.space_group_name_H-M   'P 1'
#
loop_
_entity.id
_entity.type
_entity.pdbx_description
1 polymer ?
#
loop_
_entity_poly.entity_id
_entity_poly.type
_entity_poly.pdbx_seq_one_letter_code
_entity_poly.pdbx_strand_id
1 'polypeptide(L)'
;EKQVLLFTEDGIVESYSNGVASSTLKGRNQLKEAFTAFLSSFHTVYHQNSQQTIDLRGNKATATSYCRVILVGEQEGKQVKTTLYTIYTDEFEKIDNKWLIKHRKSNFVWREVEEVK
;
A
#
# COMPACT_ATOMS: atom_id res chain seq x y z
N GLU A 1 -6.41 6.46 -9.78
CA GLU A 1 -5.60 7.66 -10.11
C GLU A 1 -5.18 8.50 -8.91
N LYS A 2 -6.08 8.94 -8.02
CA LYS A 2 -5.73 9.84 -6.91
C LYS A 2 -4.66 9.28 -5.94
N GLN A 3 -4.59 7.96 -5.76
CA GLN A 3 -3.62 7.32 -4.86
C GLN A 3 -2.15 7.56 -5.28
N VAL A 4 -1.84 7.57 -6.59
CA VAL A 4 -0.45 7.77 -7.03
C VAL A 4 0.03 9.21 -6.81
N LEU A 5 -0.88 10.16 -6.62
CA LEU A 5 -0.55 11.56 -6.30
C LEU A 5 -0.06 11.74 -4.86
N LEU A 6 -0.19 10.71 -4.00
CA LEU A 6 0.39 10.69 -2.66
C LEU A 6 1.89 10.42 -2.67
N PHE A 7 2.44 10.01 -3.81
CA PHE A 7 3.87 9.74 -4.00
C PHE A 7 4.56 10.90 -4.70
N THR A 8 5.88 11.04 -4.51
CA THR A 8 6.70 11.89 -5.39
C THR A 8 6.63 11.38 -6.84
N GLU A 9 7.00 12.19 -7.82
CA GLU A 9 6.95 11.77 -9.24
C GLU A 9 7.80 10.52 -9.50
N ASP A 10 8.93 10.43 -8.81
CA ASP A 10 9.90 9.35 -8.82
C ASP A 10 9.74 8.36 -7.65
N GLY A 11 8.58 8.38 -6.98
CA GLY A 11 8.34 7.57 -5.78
C GLY A 11 8.50 6.07 -6.02
N ILE A 12 8.98 5.35 -5.00
CA ILE A 12 9.28 3.92 -5.08
C ILE A 12 8.36 3.13 -4.15
N VAL A 13 7.84 2.00 -4.63
CA VAL A 13 7.15 1.01 -3.78
C VAL A 13 7.85 -0.33 -3.92
N GLU A 14 8.35 -0.85 -2.81
CA GLU A 14 8.84 -2.22 -2.69
C GLU A 14 7.82 -3.07 -1.95
N SER A 15 7.54 -4.25 -2.46
CA SER A 15 6.65 -5.22 -1.82
C SER A 15 7.45 -6.37 -1.25
N TYR A 16 7.05 -6.80 -0.06
CA TYR A 16 7.62 -7.93 0.66
C TYR A 16 6.49 -8.83 1.15
N SER A 17 6.70 -10.13 1.10
CA SER A 17 5.81 -11.13 1.70
C SER A 17 6.55 -11.77 2.85
N ASN A 18 6.11 -11.50 4.09
CA ASN A 18 6.78 -11.96 5.30
C ASN A 18 8.31 -11.72 5.30
N GLY A 19 8.72 -10.50 4.90
CA GLY A 19 10.13 -10.10 4.81
C GLY A 19 10.87 -10.49 3.53
N VAL A 20 10.29 -11.31 2.65
CA VAL A 20 10.90 -11.70 1.37
C VAL A 20 10.47 -10.74 0.27
N ALA A 21 11.43 -10.12 -0.42
CA ALA A 21 11.16 -9.18 -1.51
C ALA A 21 10.42 -9.86 -2.67
N SER A 22 9.37 -9.22 -3.18
CA SER A 22 8.52 -9.76 -4.25
C SER A 22 8.42 -8.85 -5.48
N SER A 23 8.44 -7.52 -5.31
CA SER A 23 8.41 -6.59 -6.43
C SER A 23 8.94 -5.21 -6.07
N THR A 24 9.32 -4.45 -7.10
CA THR A 24 9.69 -3.03 -6.98
C THR A 24 9.05 -2.26 -8.12
N LEU A 25 8.34 -1.19 -7.78
CA LEU A 25 7.70 -0.26 -8.71
C LEU A 25 8.33 1.12 -8.56
N LYS A 26 8.59 1.80 -9.68
CA LYS A 26 9.24 3.12 -9.69
C LYS A 26 8.43 4.12 -10.51
N GLY A 27 8.18 5.26 -9.88
CA GLY A 27 7.47 6.38 -10.47
C GLY A 27 5.97 6.17 -10.60
N ARG A 28 5.23 7.29 -10.70
CA ARG A 28 3.76 7.29 -10.67
C ARG A 28 3.11 6.45 -11.78
N ASN A 29 3.77 6.29 -12.93
CA ASN A 29 3.23 5.50 -14.05
C ASN A 29 3.16 4.02 -13.72
N GLN A 30 4.26 3.41 -13.26
CA GLN A 30 4.27 1.99 -12.87
C GLN A 30 3.33 1.73 -11.68
N LEU A 31 3.31 2.66 -10.71
CA LEU A 31 2.38 2.59 -9.58
C LEU A 31 0.93 2.61 -10.06
N LYS A 32 0.58 3.49 -11.00
CA LYS A 32 -0.78 3.61 -11.54
C LYS A 32 -1.21 2.32 -12.20
N GLU A 33 -0.38 1.78 -13.08
CA GLU A 33 -0.65 0.55 -13.81
C GLU A 33 -0.86 -0.62 -12.83
N ALA A 34 0.09 -0.85 -11.93
CA ALA A 34 0.04 -1.95 -10.97
C ALA A 34 -1.16 -1.83 -10.01
N PHE A 35 -1.41 -0.65 -9.43
CA PHE A 35 -2.53 -0.47 -8.51
C PHE A 35 -3.88 -0.59 -9.22
N THR A 36 -3.99 -0.08 -10.45
CA THR A 36 -5.23 -0.20 -11.23
C THR A 36 -5.51 -1.65 -11.58
N ALA A 37 -4.51 -2.38 -12.09
CA ALA A 37 -4.64 -3.79 -12.42
C ALA A 37 -5.01 -4.62 -11.17
N PHE A 38 -4.30 -4.41 -10.06
CA PHE A 38 -4.57 -5.14 -8.82
C PHE A 38 -5.97 -4.86 -8.26
N LEU A 39 -6.37 -3.59 -8.20
CA LEU A 39 -7.66 -3.22 -7.59
C LEU A 39 -8.86 -3.56 -8.48
N SER A 40 -8.66 -3.79 -9.79
CA SER A 40 -9.74 -4.13 -10.72
C SER A 40 -10.46 -5.44 -10.38
N SER A 41 -9.81 -6.33 -9.64
CA SER A 41 -10.37 -7.62 -9.21
C SER A 41 -11.27 -7.52 -7.97
N PHE A 42 -11.45 -6.32 -7.39
CA PHE A 42 -12.17 -6.14 -6.12
C PHE A 42 -13.24 -5.06 -6.24
N HIS A 43 -14.47 -5.39 -5.86
CA HIS A 43 -15.56 -4.42 -5.80
C HIS A 43 -15.58 -3.67 -4.45
N THR A 44 -15.02 -4.26 -3.40
CA THR A 44 -14.88 -3.61 -2.08
C THR A 44 -13.42 -3.60 -1.65
N VAL A 45 -12.92 -2.41 -1.32
CA VAL A 45 -11.56 -2.19 -0.84
C VAL A 45 -11.64 -1.30 0.40
N TYR A 46 -11.09 -1.77 1.51
CA TYR A 46 -11.09 -1.04 2.77
C TYR A 46 -9.70 -1.09 3.40
N HIS A 47 -9.18 0.07 3.77
CA HIS A 47 -7.88 0.20 4.44
C HIS A 47 -8.07 0.80 5.82
N GLN A 48 -7.68 0.03 6.85
CA GLN A 48 -7.65 0.50 8.23
C GLN A 48 -6.19 0.70 8.66
N ASN A 49 -5.77 1.95 8.72
CA ASN A 49 -4.49 2.31 9.32
C ASN A 49 -4.65 2.38 10.84
N SER A 50 -3.72 1.74 11.54
CA SER A 50 -3.76 1.54 12.99
C SER A 50 -2.66 2.36 13.65
N GLN A 51 -2.07 1.84 14.73
CA GLN A 51 -0.87 2.42 15.35
C GLN A 51 0.16 2.81 14.28
N GLN A 52 0.80 3.96 14.50
CA GLN A 52 1.87 4.46 13.65
C GLN A 52 2.92 5.15 14.51
N THR A 53 4.18 5.06 14.09
CA THR A 53 5.29 5.86 14.62
C THR A 53 5.77 6.78 13.51
N ILE A 54 6.10 8.03 13.86
CA ILE A 54 6.57 9.04 12.90
C ILE A 54 7.80 9.72 13.50
N ASP A 55 8.88 9.81 12.74
CA ASP A 55 10.04 10.65 13.03
C ASP A 55 10.10 11.77 12.00
N LEU A 56 9.93 13.02 12.45
CA LEU A 56 9.85 14.21 11.61
C LEU A 56 11.13 15.04 11.74
N ARG A 57 11.79 15.30 10.61
CA ARG A 57 13.05 16.06 10.53
C ARG A 57 12.98 17.12 9.44
N GLY A 58 12.48 18.29 9.80
CA GLY A 58 12.31 19.41 8.87
C GLY A 58 11.37 19.05 7.72
N ASN A 59 11.91 18.98 6.50
CA ASN A 59 11.15 18.63 5.29
C ASN A 59 11.21 17.14 4.92
N LYS A 60 11.73 16.30 5.82
CA LYS A 60 11.73 14.83 5.67
C LYS A 60 11.04 14.18 6.86
N ALA A 61 10.43 13.02 6.64
CA ALA A 61 9.92 12.20 7.73
C ALA A 61 10.08 10.73 7.40
N THR A 62 10.15 9.88 8.42
CA THR A 62 9.96 8.44 8.28
C THR A 62 8.76 8.00 9.11
N ALA A 63 8.05 6.97 8.66
CA ALA A 63 6.97 6.39 9.44
C ALA A 63 6.91 4.87 9.32
N THR A 64 6.50 4.22 10.40
CA THR A 64 6.01 2.83 10.36
C THR A 64 4.53 2.84 10.66
N SER A 65 3.72 2.28 9.76
CA SER A 65 2.26 2.19 9.89
C SER A 65 1.79 0.75 9.81
N TYR A 66 0.97 0.33 10.78
CA TYR A 66 0.33 -0.98 10.79
C TYR A 66 -1.05 -0.89 10.15
N CYS A 67 -1.27 -1.63 9.07
CA CYS A 67 -2.48 -1.55 8.26
C CYS A 67 -3.18 -2.91 8.17
N ARG A 68 -4.52 -2.91 8.28
CA ARG A 68 -5.37 -4.02 7.89
C ARG A 68 -6.11 -3.65 6.62
N VAL A 69 -5.90 -4.42 5.55
CA VAL A 69 -6.58 -4.23 4.27
C VAL A 69 -7.61 -5.33 4.10
N ILE A 70 -8.84 -4.97 3.75
CA ILE A 70 -9.90 -5.90 3.38
C ILE A 70 -10.21 -5.71 1.90
N LEU A 71 -10.14 -6.79 1.15
CA LEU A 71 -10.42 -6.84 -0.28
C LEU A 71 -11.54 -7.87 -0.51
N VAL A 72 -12.66 -7.46 -1.11
CA VAL A 72 -13.75 -8.37 -1.51
C VAL A 72 -13.93 -8.30 -3.02
N GLY A 73 -13.91 -9.48 -3.64
CA GLY A 73 -14.09 -9.64 -5.07
C GLY A 73 -14.64 -11.02 -5.40
N GLU A 74 -14.85 -11.28 -6.69
CA GLU A 74 -15.28 -12.58 -7.19
C GLU A 74 -14.06 -13.42 -7.60
N GLN A 75 -14.02 -14.67 -7.17
CA GLN A 75 -13.03 -15.67 -7.59
C GLN A 75 -13.77 -16.97 -7.86
N GLU A 76 -13.62 -17.51 -9.07
CA GLU A 76 -14.25 -18.79 -9.49
C GLU A 76 -15.78 -18.83 -9.24
N GLY A 77 -16.48 -17.71 -9.49
CA GLY A 77 -17.93 -17.59 -9.30
C GLY A 77 -18.37 -17.43 -7.84
N LYS A 78 -17.42 -17.30 -6.91
CA LYS A 78 -17.68 -17.12 -5.48
C LYS A 78 -17.22 -15.77 -4.98
N GLN A 79 -17.95 -15.22 -4.02
CA GLN A 79 -17.50 -14.00 -3.36
C GLN A 79 -16.44 -14.36 -2.31
N VAL A 80 -15.25 -13.77 -2.44
CA VAL A 80 -14.10 -14.06 -1.58
C VAL A 80 -13.62 -12.78 -0.91
N LYS A 81 -13.41 -12.85 0.40
CA LYS A 81 -12.77 -11.80 1.19
C LYS A 81 -11.34 -12.19 1.48
N THR A 82 -10.41 -11.32 1.11
CA THR A 82 -9.00 -11.40 1.53
C THR A 82 -8.73 -10.32 2.57
N THR A 83 -8.20 -10.71 3.72
CA THR A 83 -7.65 -9.78 4.73
C THR A 83 -6.13 -9.82 4.67
N LEU A 84 -5.50 -8.66 4.49
CA LEU A 84 -4.05 -8.50 4.53
C LEU A 84 -3.65 -7.70 5.76
N TYR A 85 -2.70 -8.24 6.52
CA TYR A 85 -2.03 -7.51 7.59
C TYR A 85 -0.71 -7.02 7.03
N THR A 86 -0.55 -5.70 6.97
CA THR A 86 0.55 -5.05 6.25
C THR A 86 1.25 -4.07 7.17
N ILE A 87 2.58 -4.06 7.11
CA ILE A 87 3.40 -3.02 7.74
C ILE A 87 3.97 -2.17 6.60
N TYR A 88 3.67 -0.88 6.61
CA TYR A 88 4.30 0.09 5.73
C TYR A 88 5.44 0.77 6.47
N THR A 89 6.63 0.77 5.87
CA THR A 89 7.72 1.67 6.27
C THR A 89 7.89 2.70 5.16
N ASP A 90 7.62 3.96 5.49
CA ASP A 90 7.57 5.06 4.55
C ASP A 90 8.67 6.09 4.83
N GLU A 91 9.25 6.61 3.75
CA GLU A 91 10.06 7.82 3.73
C GLU A 91 9.26 8.91 3.01
N PHE A 92 9.16 10.09 3.62
CA PHE A 92 8.40 11.23 3.10
C PHE A 92 9.30 12.42 2.83
N GLU A 93 8.91 13.20 1.82
CA GLU A 93 9.47 14.52 1.52
C GLU A 93 8.35 15.56 1.47
N LYS A 94 8.62 16.75 2.02
CA LYS A 94 7.72 17.90 1.93
C LYS A 94 8.10 18.74 0.71
N ILE A 95 7.25 18.70 -0.32
CA ILE A 95 7.43 19.41 -1.60
C ILE A 95 6.25 20.36 -1.77
N ASP A 96 6.50 21.64 -2.01
CA ASP A 96 5.47 22.69 -2.17
C ASP A 96 4.40 22.65 -1.05
N ASN A 97 4.87 22.54 0.19
CA ASN A 97 4.06 22.41 1.41
C ASN A 97 3.16 21.15 1.49
N LYS A 98 3.38 20.15 0.64
CA LYS A 98 2.67 18.86 0.67
C LYS A 98 3.63 17.74 1.06
N TRP A 99 3.20 16.87 1.98
CA TRP A 99 3.91 15.65 2.28
C TRP A 99 3.61 14.60 1.23
N LEU A 100 4.65 14.05 0.61
CA LEU A 100 4.57 13.01 -0.39
C LEU A 100 5.45 11.83 0.02
N ILE A 101 5.00 10.62 -0.31
CA ILE A 101 5.75 9.38 -0.10
C ILE A 101 6.85 9.30 -1.16
N LYS A 102 8.11 9.33 -0.72
CA LYS A 102 9.28 9.13 -1.57
C LYS A 102 9.56 7.65 -1.77
N HIS A 103 9.47 6.86 -0.70
CA HIS A 103 9.71 5.43 -0.73
C HIS A 103 8.78 4.75 0.26
N ARG A 104 8.09 3.71 -0.17
CA ARG A 104 7.33 2.80 0.67
C ARG A 104 7.86 1.39 0.56
N LYS A 105 8.09 0.74 1.69
CA LYS A 105 8.23 -0.71 1.82
C LYS A 105 6.92 -1.26 2.37
N SER A 106 6.24 -2.09 1.58
CA SER A 106 4.99 -2.76 1.94
C SER A 106 5.29 -4.20 2.31
N ASN A 107 5.28 -4.53 3.60
CA ASN A 107 5.48 -5.90 4.05
C ASN A 107 4.13 -6.53 4.43
N PHE A 108 3.64 -7.43 3.58
CA PHE A 108 2.46 -8.25 3.84
C PHE A 108 2.86 -9.38 4.79
N VAL A 109 2.60 -9.17 6.09
CA VAL A 109 3.05 -10.09 7.16
C VAL A 109 2.13 -11.28 7.33
N TRP A 110 0.84 -11.12 7.02
CA TRP A 110 -0.13 -12.21 7.11
C TRP A 110 -1.29 -12.02 6.12
N ARG A 111 -1.86 -13.13 5.66
CA ARG A 111 -2.98 -13.16 4.72
C ARG A 111 -4.01 -14.19 5.16
N GLU A 112 -5.26 -13.76 5.20
CA GLU A 112 -6.43 -14.61 5.43
C GLU A 112 -7.33 -14.54 4.19
N VAL A 113 -7.91 -15.67 3.80
CA VAL A 113 -8.83 -15.78 2.68
C VAL A 113 -10.02 -16.61 3.11
N GLU A 114 -11.22 -16.08 2.91
CA GLU A 114 -12.46 -16.79 3.20
C GLU A 114 -13.54 -16.48 2.16
N GLU A 115 -14.36 -17.48 1.88
CA GLU A 115 -15.59 -17.31 1.09
C GLU A 115 -16.61 -16.52 1.93
N VAL A 116 -17.19 -15.48 1.34
CA VAL A 116 -18.28 -14.71 1.95
C VAL A 116 -19.56 -15.53 1.77
N LYS A 117 -20.16 -15.93 2.89
CA LYS A 117 -21.44 -16.65 2.92
C LYS A 117 -22.62 -15.70 2.81
#